data_AF-A0A1G9P2M5-F1
#
_entry.id   AF-A0A1G9P2M5-F1
#
_cell.length_a   1.000
_cell.length_b   1.000
_cell.length_c   1.000
_cell.angle_alpha   90.00
_cell.angle_beta   90.00
_cell.angle_gamma   90.00
#
_symmetry.space_group_name_H-M   'P 1'
#
loop_
_entity.id
_entity.type
_entity.pdbx_description
1 polymer ?
#
loop_
_entity_poly.entity_id
_entity_poly.type
_entity_poly.pdbx_seq_one_letter_code
_entity_poly.pdbx_strand_id
1 'polypeptide(L)'
;MPGARAMTYAEREAFIDAGLDPMFTDQKITPQRERDIVGWMLKNIYQDCDFSGQPYPKCRNLAYRTYELTIKAEEDEVKNL
;
A
#
# COMPACT_ATOMS: atom_id res chain seq x y z
N MET A 1 -7.32 -8.72 -12.33
CA MET A 1 -6.85 -7.91 -11.18
C MET A 1 -6.50 -8.87 -10.06
N PRO A 2 -5.32 -8.74 -9.44
CA PRO A 2 -4.97 -9.55 -8.27
C PRO A 2 -5.85 -9.20 -7.06
N GLY A 3 -5.90 -10.11 -6.09
CA GLY A 3 -6.50 -9.84 -4.78
C GLY A 3 -5.61 -8.95 -3.92
N ALA A 4 -6.23 -8.15 -3.05
CA ALA A 4 -5.49 -7.42 -2.02
C ALA A 4 -4.91 -8.40 -0.99
N ARG A 5 -3.69 -8.13 -0.51
CA ARG A 5 -3.04 -8.87 0.57
C ARG A 5 -2.28 -7.90 1.48
N ALA A 6 -1.95 -8.31 2.69
CA ALA A 6 -0.99 -7.56 3.50
C ALA A 6 0.39 -7.55 2.81
N MET A 7 1.14 -6.47 3.03
CA MET A 7 2.56 -6.44 2.72
C MET A 7 3.28 -7.43 3.63
N THR A 8 4.35 -8.04 3.10
CA THR A 8 5.35 -8.73 3.92
C THR A 8 6.17 -7.70 4.72
N TYR A 9 6.90 -8.17 5.73
CA TYR A 9 7.77 -7.30 6.52
C TYR A 9 8.78 -6.53 5.66
N ALA A 10 9.47 -7.21 4.72
CA ALA A 10 10.45 -6.56 3.85
C ALA A 10 9.82 -5.50 2.92
N GLU A 11 8.60 -5.77 2.42
CA GLU A 11 7.85 -4.79 1.63
C GLU A 11 7.41 -3.58 2.46
N ARG A 12 7.04 -3.80 3.73
CA ARG A 12 6.68 -2.73 4.66
C ARG A 12 7.87 -1.82 4.98
N GLU A 13 9.02 -2.39 5.30
CA GLU A 13 10.25 -1.62 5.55
C GLU A 13 10.65 -0.81 4.30
N ALA A 14 10.62 -1.44 3.12
CA ALA A 14 10.92 -0.73 1.87
C ALA A 14 9.92 0.41 1.57
N PHE A 15 8.67 0.28 2.00
CA PHE A 15 7.65 1.32 1.86
C PHE A 15 7.89 2.51 2.82
N ILE A 16 8.35 2.21 4.04
CA ILE A 16 8.76 3.21 5.04
C ILE A 16 10.04 3.94 4.57
N ASP A 17 11.05 3.21 4.11
CA ASP A 17 12.31 3.76 3.58
C ASP A 17 12.08 4.64 2.35
N ALA A 18 11.07 4.33 1.54
CA ALA A 18 10.64 5.17 0.43
C ALA A 18 9.98 6.49 0.88
N GLY A 19 9.72 6.66 2.19
CA GLY A 19 9.07 7.82 2.76
C GLY A 19 7.62 7.97 2.32
N LEU A 20 6.95 6.87 1.98
CA LEU A 20 5.58 6.86 1.44
C LEU A 20 4.53 6.45 2.47
N ASP A 21 4.95 5.89 3.60
CA ASP A 21 4.06 5.45 4.66
C ASP A 21 3.41 6.62 5.40
N PRO A 22 2.07 6.80 5.31
CA PRO A 22 1.38 7.86 6.01
C PRO A 22 1.54 7.84 7.54
N MET A 23 1.79 6.68 8.16
CA MET A 23 2.01 6.62 9.62
C MET A 23 3.37 7.18 10.05
N PHE A 24 4.36 7.13 9.16
CA PHE A 24 5.74 7.55 9.44
C PHE A 24 6.10 8.87 8.77
N THR A 25 5.11 9.54 8.15
CA THR A 25 5.29 10.85 7.54
C THR A 25 4.26 11.84 8.05
N ASP A 26 4.71 13.00 8.52
CA ASP A 26 3.84 14.13 8.89
C ASP A 26 3.19 14.83 7.69
N GLN A 27 3.38 14.29 6.47
CA GLN A 27 2.89 14.90 5.24
C GLN A 27 1.44 14.53 4.99
N LYS A 28 0.61 15.54 4.73
CA LYS A 28 -0.76 15.34 4.25
C LYS A 28 -0.75 14.53 2.95
N ILE A 29 -1.70 13.60 2.82
CA ILE A 29 -1.92 12.89 1.56
C ILE A 29 -2.48 13.88 0.54
N THR A 30 -1.61 14.38 -0.33
CA THR A 30 -1.98 15.15 -1.52
C THR A 30 -2.27 14.20 -2.68
N PRO A 31 -2.96 14.65 -3.75
CA PRO A 31 -3.19 13.81 -4.94
C PRO A 31 -1.90 13.27 -5.56
N GLN A 32 -0.82 14.05 -5.49
CA GLN A 32 0.50 13.67 -5.96
C GLN A 32 1.06 12.52 -5.11
N ARG A 33 1.02 12.66 -3.78
CA ARG A 33 1.49 11.64 -2.84
C ARG A 33 0.68 10.36 -2.91
N GLU A 34 -0.64 10.47 -3.09
CA GLU A 34 -1.53 9.34 -3.36
C GLU A 34 -1.11 8.60 -4.64
N ARG A 35 -0.81 9.31 -5.73
CA ARG A 35 -0.30 8.69 -6.96
C ARG A 35 1.01 7.94 -6.71
N ASP A 36 1.90 8.52 -5.91
CA ASP A 36 3.21 7.92 -5.62
C ASP A 36 3.07 6.65 -4.76
N ILE A 37 2.19 6.66 -3.76
CA ILE A 37 1.84 5.49 -2.95
C ILE A 37 1.26 4.38 -3.83
N VAL A 38 0.24 4.69 -4.64
CA VAL A 38 -0.40 3.72 -5.52
C VAL A 38 0.61 3.14 -6.50
N GLY A 39 1.39 4.00 -7.18
CA GLY A 39 2.40 3.56 -8.14
C GLY A 39 3.47 2.67 -7.51
N TRP A 40 3.96 3.04 -6.33
CA TRP A 40 4.95 2.24 -5.61
C TRP A 40 4.41 0.86 -5.24
N MET A 41 3.18 0.78 -4.73
CA MET A 41 2.58 -0.52 -4.36
C MET A 41 2.38 -1.42 -5.57
N LEU A 42 1.86 -0.90 -6.67
CA LEU A 42 1.67 -1.71 -7.89
C LEU A 42 3.02 -2.22 -8.42
N LYS A 43 4.06 -1.37 -8.38
CA LYS A 43 5.39 -1.72 -8.88
C LYS A 43 6.13 -2.73 -8.00
N ASN A 44 6.00 -2.63 -6.67
CA ASN A 44 6.84 -3.42 -5.76
C ASN A 44 6.09 -4.61 -5.12
N ILE A 45 4.78 -4.51 -4.92
CA ILE A 45 3.95 -5.57 -4.29
C ILE A 45 3.30 -6.47 -5.35
N TYR A 46 2.94 -5.87 -6.48
CA TYR A 46 2.23 -6.51 -7.59
C TYR A 46 3.04 -6.49 -8.90
N GLN A 47 4.37 -6.61 -8.78
CA GLN A 47 5.31 -6.47 -9.89
C GLN A 47 5.03 -7.41 -11.09
N ASP A 48 4.44 -8.58 -10.82
CA ASP A 48 4.12 -9.59 -11.83
C ASP A 48 2.75 -9.35 -12.53
N CYS A 49 2.05 -8.26 -12.20
CA CYS A 49 0.73 -7.96 -12.75
C CYS A 49 0.79 -6.82 -13.78
N ASP A 50 0.08 -6.99 -14.91
CA ASP A 50 -0.13 -5.91 -15.88
C ASP A 50 -1.35 -5.05 -15.53
N PHE A 51 -1.12 -3.75 -15.35
CA PHE A 51 -2.14 -2.74 -15.04
C PHE A 51 -2.43 -1.77 -16.19
N SER A 52 -1.76 -1.91 -17.35
CA SER A 52 -1.84 -0.94 -18.46
C SER A 52 -3.27 -0.72 -18.99
N GLY A 53 -4.09 -1.77 -18.99
CA GLY A 53 -5.51 -1.72 -19.39
C GLY A 53 -6.51 -1.53 -18.24
N GLN A 54 -6.05 -1.31 -17.00
CA GLN A 54 -6.92 -1.26 -15.83
C GLN A 54 -7.36 0.19 -15.51
N PRO A 55 -8.65 0.43 -15.19
CA PRO A 55 -9.10 1.72 -14.72
C PRO A 55 -8.36 2.12 -13.43
N TYR A 56 -7.82 3.35 -13.39
CA TYR A 56 -7.08 3.86 -12.24
C TYR A 56 -7.80 3.68 -10.89
N PRO A 57 -9.13 3.90 -10.76
CA PRO A 57 -9.82 3.65 -9.49
C PRO A 57 -9.70 2.21 -8.97
N LYS A 58 -9.60 1.21 -9.86
CA LYS A 58 -9.39 -0.19 -9.46
C LYS A 58 -7.98 -0.41 -8.92
N CYS A 59 -6.97 0.15 -9.58
CA CYS A 59 -5.58 0.07 -9.13
C CYS A 59 -5.37 0.79 -7.79
N ARG A 60 -5.97 1.98 -7.66
CA ARG A 60 -6.04 2.75 -6.42
C ARG A 60 -6.67 1.94 -5.29
N ASN A 61 -7.82 1.33 -5.52
CA ASN A 61 -8.51 0.53 -4.50
C ASN A 61 -7.70 -0.70 -4.08
N LEU A 62 -6.98 -1.34 -5.00
CA LEU A 62 -6.07 -2.44 -4.68
C LEU A 62 -4.96 -1.99 -3.73
N ALA A 63 -4.27 -0.89 -4.06
CA ALA A 63 -3.21 -0.33 -3.23
C ALA A 63 -3.70 0.02 -1.83
N TYR A 64 -4.83 0.74 -1.71
CA TYR A 64 -5.37 1.10 -0.39
C TYR A 64 -5.80 -0.10 0.45
N ARG A 65 -6.43 -1.12 -0.15
CA ARG A 65 -6.76 -2.35 0.58
C ARG A 65 -5.52 -3.12 1.03
N THR A 66 -4.45 -3.10 0.23
CA THR A 66 -3.16 -3.69 0.58
C THR A 66 -2.58 -3.01 1.81
N TYR A 67 -2.57 -1.68 1.81
CA TYR A 67 -2.13 -0.88 2.95
C TYR A 67 -3.00 -1.16 4.18
N GLU A 68 -4.33 -1.10 4.03
CA GLU A 68 -5.29 -1.35 5.11
C GLU A 68 -5.08 -2.74 5.75
N LEU A 69 -4.92 -3.80 4.96
CA LEU A 69 -4.64 -5.15 5.46
C LEU A 69 -3.30 -5.25 6.19
N THR A 70 -2.33 -4.42 5.80
CA THR A 70 -1.00 -4.39 6.44
C THR A 70 -1.08 -3.78 7.84
N ILE A 71 -1.82 -2.67 7.99
CA ILE A 71 -1.94 -1.96 9.29
C ILE A 71 -3.03 -2.55 10.20
N LYS A 72 -4.15 -3.03 9.65
CA LYS A 72 -5.24 -3.60 10.48
C LYS A 72 -4.91 -4.96 11.05
N ALA A 73 -4.01 -5.71 10.42
CA ALA A 73 -3.49 -6.95 11.01
C ALA A 73 -2.82 -6.68 12.38
N GLU A 74 -2.21 -5.51 12.58
CA GLU A 74 -1.65 -5.11 13.88
C GLU A 74 -2.73 -4.73 14.91
N GLU A 75 -3.86 -4.13 14.51
CA GLU A 75 -4.90 -3.71 15.47
C GLU A 75 -5.59 -4.86 16.21
N ASP A 76 -5.66 -6.06 15.60
CA ASP A 76 -6.23 -7.26 16.23
C ASP A 76 -5.19 -8.03 17.08
N GLU A 77 -3.88 -7.89 16.82
CA GLU A 77 -2.83 -8.43 17.68
C GLU A 77 -2.57 -7.58 18.93
N VAL A 78 -2.65 -6.25 18.83
CA VAL A 78 -2.39 -5.33 19.97
C VAL A 78 -3.50 -5.34 21.02
N LYS A 79 -4.73 -5.78 20.68
CA LYS A 79 -5.83 -5.93 21.67
C LYS A 79 -5.74 -7.19 22.52
N ASN A 80 -4.82 -8.11 22.21
CA ASN A 80 -4.62 -9.38 22.93
C ASN A 80 -3.32 -9.43 23.76
N LEU A 81 -2.69 -8.27 24.02
CA LEU A 81 -1.51 -8.12 24.89
C LEU A 81 -1.84 -7.37 26.19
#